data_AF-A0A9J6F043-F1
#
_entry.id   AF-A0A9J6F043-F1
#
_cell.length_a   1.000
_cell.length_b   1.000
_cell.length_c   1.000
_cell.angle_alpha   90.00
_cell.angle_beta   90.00
_cell.angle_gamma   90.00
#
_symmetry.space_group_name_H-M   'P 1'
#
loop_
_entity.id
_entity.type
_entity.pdbx_description
1 polymer ?
#
loop_
_entity_poly.entity_id
_entity_poly.type
_entity_poly.pdbx_seq_one_letter_code
_entity_poly.pdbx_strand_id
1 'polypeptide(L)'
;MLSPTGQFLTPASCPPALLVDFIGSQLSTAEQRRLLYRSQRRVETQLHQLCVETLNLESLSKEDDVTPDRMALCCERLLRAALWLEPLLSGCRLHVSHYCSVLQDGLICLPWDWHE
;
A
#
# COMPACT_ATOMS: atom_id res chain seq x y z
N MET A 1 4.42 -5.44 21.02
CA MET A 1 4.10 -4.27 20.16
C MET A 1 2.81 -4.54 19.41
N LEU A 2 1.95 -3.53 19.26
CA LEU A 2 0.77 -3.59 18.39
C LEU A 2 1.08 -2.84 17.10
N SER A 3 1.04 -3.51 15.95
CA SER A 3 1.34 -2.92 14.65
C SER A 3 0.28 -1.90 14.23
N PRO A 4 0.58 -1.04 13.23
CA PRO A 4 -0.43 -0.17 12.61
C PRO A 4 -1.57 -0.94 11.94
N THR A 5 -1.34 -2.18 11.51
CA THR A 5 -2.35 -3.07 10.89
C THR A 5 -3.19 -3.85 11.91
N GLY A 6 -2.94 -3.68 13.21
CA GLY A 6 -3.67 -4.37 14.28
C GLY A 6 -3.12 -5.75 14.65
N GLN A 7 -1.87 -6.07 14.29
CA GLN A 7 -1.21 -7.33 14.62
C GLN A 7 -0.42 -7.22 15.92
N PHE A 8 -0.49 -8.26 16.75
CA PHE A 8 0.35 -8.36 17.95
C PHE A 8 1.70 -8.99 17.60
N LEU A 9 2.77 -8.25 17.88
CA LEU A 9 4.15 -8.65 17.66
C LEU A 9 4.84 -8.82 19.01
N THR A 10 5.23 -10.04 19.36
CA THR A 10 5.76 -10.40 20.68
C THR A 10 6.94 -11.35 20.53
N PRO A 11 8.03 -11.21 21.32
CA PRO A 11 9.11 -12.18 21.32
C PRO A 11 8.63 -13.57 21.74
N ALA A 12 9.25 -14.62 21.22
CA ALA A 12 8.94 -16.01 21.59
C ALA A 12 9.17 -16.30 23.09
N SER A 13 10.03 -15.52 23.75
CA SER A 13 10.35 -15.63 25.18
C SER A 13 9.40 -14.87 26.11
N CYS A 14 8.33 -14.25 25.58
CA CYS A 14 7.42 -13.43 26.39
C CYS A 14 6.64 -14.32 27.40
N PRO A 15 6.69 -14.02 28.71
CA PRO A 15 5.93 -14.77 29.71
C PRO A 15 4.42 -14.76 29.44
N PRO A 16 3.71 -15.90 29.60
CA PRO A 16 2.28 -15.99 29.26
C PRO A 16 1.39 -14.95 29.97
N ALA A 17 1.64 -14.66 31.24
CA ALA A 17 0.86 -13.66 31.99
C ALA A 17 0.96 -12.25 31.38
N LEU A 18 2.18 -11.82 31.05
CA LEU A 18 2.41 -10.53 30.40
C LEU A 18 1.79 -10.47 29.00
N LEU A 19 1.78 -11.59 28.28
CA LEU A 19 1.16 -11.70 26.97
C LEU A 19 -0.36 -11.51 27.06
N VAL A 20 -1.02 -12.17 28.02
CA VAL A 20 -2.47 -12.06 28.24
C VAL A 20 -2.86 -10.62 28.60
N ASP A 21 -2.13 -10.00 29.53
CA ASP A 21 -2.37 -8.62 29.95
C ASP A 21 -2.17 -7.63 28.79
N PHE A 22 -1.11 -7.82 28.00
CA PHE A 22 -0.83 -7.00 26.82
C PHE A 22 -1.93 -7.13 25.76
N ILE A 23 -2.37 -8.35 25.45
CA ILE A 23 -3.46 -8.57 24.49
C ILE A 23 -4.76 -7.94 25.02
N GLY A 24 -5.11 -8.20 26.28
CA GLY A 24 -6.34 -7.70 26.89
C GLY A 24 -6.43 -6.18 26.90
N SER A 25 -5.34 -5.49 27.23
CA SER A 25 -5.30 -4.01 27.28
C SER A 25 -5.34 -3.34 25.90
N GLN A 26 -5.00 -4.05 24.82
CA GLN A 26 -4.85 -3.49 23.47
C GLN A 26 -5.85 -4.04 22.45
N LEU A 27 -6.73 -4.96 22.86
CA LEU A 27 -7.63 -5.70 21.97
C LEU A 27 -8.58 -4.79 21.17
N SER A 28 -9.16 -3.80 21.84
CA SER A 28 -10.07 -2.83 21.19
C SER A 28 -9.35 -1.99 20.13
N THR A 29 -8.15 -1.50 20.45
CA THR A 29 -7.31 -0.75 19.51
C THR A 29 -6.85 -1.62 18.33
N ALA A 30 -6.52 -2.89 18.58
CA ALA A 30 -6.15 -3.84 17.53
C ALA A 30 -7.30 -4.05 16.54
N GLU A 31 -8.52 -4.26 17.04
CA GLU A 31 -9.70 -4.42 16.18
C GLU A 31 -10.00 -3.15 15.36
N GLN A 32 -9.93 -1.97 15.98
CA GLN A 32 -10.12 -0.69 15.26
C GLN A 32 -9.11 -0.54 14.11
N ARG A 33 -7.83 -0.79 14.37
CA ARG A 33 -6.78 -0.73 13.35
C ARG A 33 -6.99 -1.75 12.23
N ARG A 34 -7.39 -2.97 12.59
CA ARG A 34 -7.66 -4.04 11.62
C ARG A 34 -8.84 -3.70 10.71
N LEU A 35 -9.91 -3.11 11.25
CA LEU A 35 -11.07 -2.67 10.49
C LEU A 35 -10.71 -1.53 9.52
N LEU A 36 -9.95 -0.53 9.98
CA LEU A 36 -9.46 0.57 9.15
C LEU A 36 -8.55 0.07 8.02
N TYR A 37 -7.58 -0.80 8.34
CA TYR A 37 -6.71 -1.39 7.34
C TYR A 37 -7.51 -2.18 6.29
N ARG A 38 -8.53 -2.93 6.73
CA ARG A 38 -9.39 -3.71 5.82
C ARG A 38 -10.21 -2.82 4.90
N SER A 39 -10.74 -1.69 5.39
CA SER A 39 -11.49 -0.76 4.54
C SER A 39 -10.56 -0.07 3.52
N GLN A 40 -9.38 0.39 3.95
CA GLN A 40 -8.39 1.00 3.06
C GLN A 40 -7.91 0.03 1.98
N ARG A 41 -7.61 -1.23 2.34
CA ARG A 41 -7.18 -2.24 1.37
C ARG A 41 -8.24 -2.55 0.31
N ARG A 42 -9.54 -2.44 0.65
CA ARG A 42 -10.62 -2.60 -0.34
C ARG A 42 -10.62 -1.46 -1.35
N VAL A 43 -10.50 -0.22 -0.87
CA VAL A 43 -10.41 0.97 -1.73
C VAL A 43 -9.16 0.91 -2.61
N GLU A 44 -8.00 0.57 -2.03
CA GLU A 44 -6.75 0.35 -2.76
C GLU A 44 -6.92 -0.67 -3.87
N THR A 45 -7.54 -1.83 -3.60
CA THR A 45 -7.71 -2.89 -4.61
C THR A 45 -8.55 -2.41 -5.79
N GLN A 46 -9.62 -1.63 -5.53
CA GLN A 46 -10.48 -1.07 -6.59
C GLN A 46 -9.73 -0.04 -7.43
N LEU A 47 -9.03 0.89 -6.78
CA LEU A 47 -8.27 1.93 -7.47
C LEU A 47 -7.08 1.36 -8.25
N HIS A 48 -6.43 0.33 -7.71
CA HIS A 48 -5.35 -0.40 -8.35
C HIS A 48 -5.80 -1.02 -9.67
N GLN A 49 -6.91 -1.77 -9.66
CA GLN A 49 -7.48 -2.35 -10.87
C GLN A 49 -7.85 -1.27 -11.89
N LEU A 50 -8.51 -0.21 -11.44
CA LEU A 50 -8.88 0.90 -12.30
C LEU A 50 -7.66 1.60 -12.92
N CYS A 51 -6.57 1.77 -12.17
CA CYS A 51 -5.32 2.33 -12.70
C CYS A 51 -4.72 1.46 -13.79
N VAL A 52 -4.62 0.15 -13.54
CA VAL A 52 -4.06 -0.79 -14.51
C VAL A 52 -4.85 -0.76 -15.81
N GLU A 53 -6.17 -0.76 -15.74
CA GLU A 53 -7.05 -0.70 -16.91
C GLU A 53 -6.98 0.65 -17.63
N THR A 54 -7.07 1.77 -16.89
CA THR A 54 -7.16 3.12 -17.48
C THR A 54 -5.85 3.57 -18.12
N LEU A 55 -4.72 3.21 -17.52
CA LEU A 55 -3.38 3.52 -18.03
C LEU A 55 -2.81 2.40 -18.92
N ASN A 56 -3.57 1.33 -19.13
CA ASN A 56 -3.17 0.15 -19.89
C ASN A 56 -1.79 -0.40 -19.45
N LEU A 57 -1.57 -0.50 -18.13
CA LEU A 57 -0.31 -0.98 -17.56
C LEU A 57 -0.18 -2.50 -17.74
N GLU A 58 1.05 -2.98 -17.96
CA GLU A 58 1.33 -4.42 -17.90
C GLU A 58 1.22 -4.92 -16.45
N SER A 59 1.76 -4.16 -15.50
CA SER A 59 1.61 -4.44 -14.07
C SER A 59 1.77 -3.20 -13.23
N LEU A 60 1.07 -3.18 -12.09
CA LEU A 60 1.21 -2.16 -11.05
C LEU A 60 1.52 -2.88 -9.74
N SER A 61 2.64 -2.53 -9.12
CA SER A 61 3.10 -3.12 -7.86
C SER A 61 3.51 -2.00 -6.89
N LYS A 62 3.80 -2.36 -5.64
CA LYS A 62 4.26 -1.42 -4.63
C LYS A 62 5.30 -2.05 -3.71
N GLU A 63 6.10 -1.20 -3.07
CA GLU A 63 7.03 -1.57 -2.03
C GLU A 63 6.29 -1.92 -0.72
N ASP A 64 6.85 -2.81 0.10
CA ASP A 64 6.16 -3.41 1.25
C ASP A 64 5.75 -2.40 2.34
N ASP A 65 6.47 -1.28 2.42
CA ASP A 65 6.22 -0.20 3.39
C ASP A 65 5.27 0.88 2.84
N VAL A 66 4.83 0.77 1.59
CA VAL A 66 3.76 1.59 1.02
C VAL A 66 2.42 1.08 1.54
N THR A 67 1.90 1.78 2.53
CA THR A 67 0.62 1.47 3.16
C THR A 67 -0.55 1.61 2.18
N PRO A 68 -1.68 0.90 2.39
CA PRO A 68 -2.85 0.97 1.52
C PRO A 68 -3.37 2.38 1.23
N ASP A 69 -3.32 3.27 2.22
CA ASP A 69 -3.71 4.67 2.08
C ASP A 69 -2.78 5.45 1.14
N ARG A 70 -1.47 5.23 1.22
CA ARG A 70 -0.48 5.83 0.31
C ARG A 70 -0.64 5.32 -1.11
N MET A 71 -0.84 4.01 -1.25
CA MET A 71 -1.08 3.40 -2.56
C MET A 71 -2.38 3.92 -3.19
N ALA A 72 -3.46 4.00 -2.41
CA ALA A 72 -4.72 4.56 -2.87
C ALA A 72 -4.55 6.02 -3.35
N LEU A 73 -3.85 6.86 -2.58
CA LEU A 73 -3.56 8.24 -2.96
C LEU A 73 -2.75 8.32 -4.26
N CYS A 74 -1.72 7.48 -4.41
CA CYS A 74 -0.93 7.41 -5.63
C CYS A 74 -1.80 7.03 -6.84
N CYS A 75 -2.65 6.00 -6.70
CA CYS A 75 -3.60 5.60 -7.72
C CYS A 75 -4.59 6.72 -8.09
N GLU A 76 -5.14 7.44 -7.12
CA GLU A 76 -6.03 8.58 -7.38
C GLU A 76 -5.34 9.67 -8.21
N ARG A 77 -4.07 9.97 -7.93
CA ARG A 77 -3.28 10.93 -8.71
C ARG A 77 -3.02 10.42 -10.13
N LEU A 78 -2.62 9.16 -10.26
CA LEU A 78 -2.40 8.52 -11.56
C LEU A 78 -3.65 8.57 -12.44
N LEU A 79 -4.82 8.29 -11.86
CA LEU A 79 -6.10 8.37 -12.56
C LEU A 79 -6.48 9.80 -12.94
N ARG A 80 -6.20 10.78 -12.07
CA ARG A 80 -6.46 12.19 -12.37
C ARG A 80 -5.62 12.68 -13.56
N ALA A 81 -4.37 12.22 -13.65
CA ALA A 81 -3.44 12.53 -14.73
C ALA A 81 -3.53 11.56 -15.93
N ALA A 82 -4.52 10.66 -15.96
CA ALA A 82 -4.53 9.53 -16.90
C ALA A 82 -4.51 9.95 -18.38
N LEU A 83 -5.16 11.05 -18.73
CA LEU A 83 -5.19 11.56 -20.12
C LEU A 83 -3.79 11.89 -20.65
N TRP A 84 -2.88 12.32 -19.78
CA TRP A 84 -1.50 12.66 -20.15
C TRP A 84 -0.56 11.46 -19.96
N LEU A 85 -0.81 10.63 -18.94
CA LEU A 85 0.04 9.50 -18.59
C LEU A 85 -0.19 8.25 -19.43
N GLU A 86 -1.42 7.97 -19.88
CA GLU A 86 -1.73 6.73 -20.62
C GLU A 86 -0.83 6.55 -21.84
N PRO A 87 -0.63 7.55 -22.72
CA PRO A 87 0.25 7.37 -23.89
C PRO A 87 1.72 7.12 -23.54
N LEU A 88 2.15 7.52 -22.33
CA LEU A 88 3.53 7.40 -21.85
C LEU A 88 3.77 6.09 -21.10
N LEU A 89 2.73 5.57 -20.44
CA LEU A 89 2.82 4.42 -19.54
C LEU A 89 2.15 3.16 -20.11
N SER A 90 1.46 3.25 -21.24
CA SER A 90 0.83 2.12 -21.92
C SER A 90 1.83 0.97 -22.10
N GLY A 91 1.50 -0.21 -21.58
CA GLY A 91 2.35 -1.40 -21.61
C GLY A 91 3.54 -1.40 -20.65
N CYS A 92 3.69 -0.40 -19.77
CA CYS A 92 4.77 -0.35 -18.80
C CYS A 92 4.48 -1.16 -17.53
N ARG A 93 5.56 -1.55 -16.84
CA ARG A 93 5.52 -2.11 -15.48
C ARG A 93 5.85 -1.02 -14.49
N LEU A 94 4.89 -0.71 -13.61
CA LEU A 94 5.01 0.35 -12.62
C LEU A 94 5.19 -0.23 -11.21
N HIS A 95 6.07 0.37 -10.43
CA HIS A 95 6.35 0.03 -9.04
C HIS A 95 6.28 1.28 -8.17
N VAL A 96 5.33 1.32 -7.24
CA VAL A 96 5.18 2.44 -6.31
C VAL A 96 6.17 2.27 -5.15
N SER A 97 7.06 3.24 -4.98
CA SER A 97 8.17 3.26 -4.00
C SER A 97 8.27 4.65 -3.35
N HIS A 98 9.47 5.08 -2.94
CA HIS A 98 9.79 6.38 -2.36
C HIS A 98 10.74 7.21 -3.22
N TYR A 99 11.11 6.70 -4.39
CA TYR A 99 12.01 7.39 -5.31
C TYR A 99 11.64 7.09 -6.76
N CYS A 100 12.12 7.96 -7.64
CA CYS A 100 11.95 7.80 -9.09
C CYS A 100 13.18 7.09 -9.67
N SER A 101 12.98 5.97 -10.36
CA SER A 101 14.05 5.28 -11.09
C SER A 101 13.48 4.41 -12.20
N VAL A 102 14.28 4.12 -13.23
CA VAL A 102 13.97 3.08 -14.22
C VAL A 102 15.03 2.00 -14.11
N LEU A 103 14.61 0.77 -13.85
CA LEU A 103 15.50 -0.38 -13.75
C LEU A 103 15.89 -0.89 -15.13
N GLN A 104 16.98 -1.67 -15.20
CA GLN A 104 17.52 -2.21 -16.45
C GLN A 104 16.54 -3.11 -17.20
N ASP A 105 15.61 -3.74 -16.49
CA ASP A 105 14.56 -4.59 -17.07
C ASP A 105 13.33 -3.78 -17.52
N GLY A 106 13.34 -2.45 -17.35
CA GLY A 106 12.23 -1.57 -17.75
C GLY A 106 11.16 -1.38 -16.68
N LEU A 107 11.37 -1.81 -15.43
CA LEU A 107 10.49 -1.47 -14.32
C LEU A 107 10.63 0.02 -13.96
N ILE A 108 9.52 0.75 -13.95
CA ILE A 108 9.47 2.17 -13.58
C ILE A 108 9.09 2.27 -12.10
N CYS A 109 10.01 2.73 -11.27
CA CYS A 109 9.74 3.08 -9.89
C CYS A 109 9.28 4.53 -9.78
N LEU A 110 8.17 4.75 -9.09
CA LEU A 110 7.54 6.06 -8.89
C LEU A 110 7.28 6.27 -7.40
N PRO A 111 7.63 7.43 -6.81
CA PRO A 111 7.30 7.70 -5.42
C PRO A 111 5.77 7.82 -5.23
N TRP A 112 5.20 7.26 -4.16
CA TRP A 112 3.74 7.33 -3.92
C TRP A 112 3.19 8.76 -3.80
N ASP A 113 4.03 9.71 -3.41
CA ASP A 113 3.73 11.13 -3.26
C ASP A 113 4.18 11.99 -4.44
N TRP A 114 4.47 11.38 -5.59
CA TRP A 114 4.88 12.09 -6.81
C TRP A 114 3.97 13.29 -7.14
N HIS A 115 4.60 14.32 -7.69
CA HIS A 115 3.96 15.58 -8.09
C HIS A 115 4.00 15.71 -9.62
N GLU A 116 2.96 16.32 -10.18
CA GLU A 116 2.87 16.73 -11.59
C GLU A 116 3.85 17.87 -11.92
#